data_AF-A0A1V1NQS9-F1
#
_entry.id   AF-A0A1V1NQS9-F1
#
_cell.length_a   1.000
_cell.length_b   1.000
_cell.length_c   1.000
_cell.angle_alpha   90.00
_cell.angle_beta   90.00
_cell.angle_gamma   90.00
#
_symmetry.space_group_name_H-M   'P 1'
#
loop_
_entity.id
_entity.type
_entity.pdbx_description
1 polymer ?
#
loop_
_entity_poly.entity_id
_entity_poly.type
_entity_poly.pdbx_seq_one_letter_code
_entity_poly.pdbx_strand_id
1 'polypeptide(L)'
;NPKELNNWIKSINKSYIMMGSSIVRPTLKEKIMINLARRSIVSIRDIQKGELFTTDNICLKRPGNGLSPAIYNTVLGLKATHDLPIHTVLKFGDFAL
;
A
#
# COMPACT_ATOMS: atom_id res chain seq x y z
N ASN A 1 -49.69 14.65 -2.89
CA ASN A 1 -49.65 13.17 -3.04
C ASN A 1 -48.76 12.57 -1.93
N PRO A 2 -49.30 11.79 -0.97
CA PRO A 2 -48.51 11.25 0.16
C PRO A 2 -47.29 10.42 -0.23
N LYS A 3 -47.32 9.76 -1.40
CA LYS A 3 -46.20 8.95 -1.90
C LYS A 3 -45.00 9.81 -2.31
N GLU A 4 -45.25 10.94 -2.97
CA GLU A 4 -44.21 11.87 -3.40
C GLU A 4 -43.53 12.54 -2.19
N LEU A 5 -44.32 12.95 -1.20
CA LEU A 5 -43.80 13.53 0.03
C LEU A 5 -42.88 12.55 0.78
N ASN A 6 -43.27 11.28 0.88
CA ASN A 6 -42.43 10.24 1.49
C ASN A 6 -41.11 10.04 0.73
N ASN A 7 -41.14 10.09 -0.60
CA ASN A 7 -39.93 10.01 -1.41
C ASN A 7 -39.00 11.19 -1.15
N TRP A 8 -39.53 12.41 -1.03
CA TRP A 8 -38.74 13.59 -0.70
C TRP A 8 -38.04 13.45 0.66
N ILE A 9 -38.78 13.02 1.69
CA ILE A 9 -38.21 12.80 3.03
C ILE A 9 -37.07 11.76 2.99
N LYS A 10 -37.28 10.64 2.29
CA LYS A 10 -36.25 9.61 2.11
C LYS A 10 -35.02 10.17 1.39
N SER A 11 -35.20 10.97 0.36
CA SER A 11 -34.11 11.58 -0.40
C SER A 11 -33.31 12.56 0.45
N ILE A 12 -33.97 13.44 1.21
CA ILE A 12 -33.29 14.41 2.09
C ILE A 12 -32.47 13.67 3.16
N ASN A 13 -33.06 12.68 3.82
CA ASN A 13 -32.35 11.89 4.83
C ASN A 13 -31.16 11.12 4.23
N LYS A 14 -31.33 10.54 3.03
CA LYS A 14 -30.24 9.87 2.33
C LYS A 14 -29.11 10.84 2.00
N SER A 15 -29.43 12.04 1.50
CA SER A 15 -28.44 13.09 1.24
C SER A 15 -27.70 13.51 2.51
N TYR A 16 -28.42 13.70 3.62
CA TYR A 16 -27.81 14.03 4.91
C TYR A 16 -26.81 12.96 5.37
N ILE A 17 -27.15 11.68 5.24
CA ILE A 17 -26.24 10.56 5.54
C ILE A 17 -25.04 10.54 4.58
N MET A 18 -25.28 10.76 3.29
CA MET A 18 -24.24 10.75 2.25
C MET A 18 -23.20 11.86 2.41
N MET A 19 -23.56 13.00 3.02
CA MET A 19 -22.58 14.05 3.35
C MET A 19 -21.49 13.56 4.30
N GLY A 20 -21.79 12.56 5.14
CA GLY A 20 -20.79 11.88 5.96
C GLY A 20 -20.10 12.80 6.98
N SER A 21 -18.78 12.65 7.11
CA SER A 21 -17.95 13.38 8.07
C SER A 21 -16.89 14.21 7.33
N SER A 22 -16.56 15.39 7.86
CA SER A 22 -15.46 16.21 7.38
C SER A 22 -14.07 15.61 7.65
N ILE A 23 -13.98 14.56 8.49
CA ILE A 23 -12.72 13.92 8.83
C ILE A 23 -12.31 12.94 7.72
N VAL A 24 -11.21 13.25 7.04
CA VAL A 24 -10.62 12.37 6.03
C VAL A 24 -9.93 11.20 6.72
N ARG A 25 -10.56 10.02 6.68
CA ARG A 25 -9.99 8.76 7.21
C ARG A 25 -10.50 7.57 6.40
N PRO A 26 -9.68 6.52 6.23
CA PRO A 26 -10.12 5.31 5.57
C PRO A 26 -11.17 4.59 6.42
N THR A 27 -12.20 4.07 5.74
CA THR A 27 -13.13 3.09 6.27
C THR A 27 -12.41 1.79 6.63
N LEU A 28 -13.07 0.92 7.39
CA LEU A 28 -12.52 -0.40 7.74
C LEU A 28 -12.17 -1.22 6.49
N LYS A 29 -13.02 -1.17 5.46
CA LYS A 29 -12.77 -1.86 4.18
C LYS A 29 -11.56 -1.26 3.45
N GLU A 30 -11.44 0.07 3.41
CA GLU A 30 -10.27 0.72 2.81
C GLU A 30 -8.98 0.42 3.57
N LYS A 31 -9.02 0.32 4.91
CA LYS A 31 -7.86 -0.09 5.71
C LYS A 31 -7.34 -1.47 5.33
N ILE A 32 -8.23 -2.43 5.08
CA ILE A 32 -7.86 -3.76 4.58
C ILE A 32 -7.28 -3.63 3.16
N MET A 33 -7.94 -2.81 2.32
CA MET A 33 -7.55 -2.64 0.93
C MET A 33 -6.18 -1.99 0.75
N ILE A 34 -5.76 -1.14 1.69
CA ILE A 34 -4.43 -0.50 1.72
C ILE A 34 -3.31 -1.53 1.55
N ASN A 35 -3.36 -2.66 2.27
CA ASN A 35 -2.29 -3.66 2.21
C ASN A 35 -2.18 -4.34 0.85
N LEU A 36 -3.28 -4.50 0.11
CA LEU A 36 -3.25 -5.12 -1.22
C LEU A 36 -2.98 -4.09 -2.33
N ALA A 37 -3.45 -2.85 -2.16
CA ALA A 37 -3.42 -1.83 -3.20
C ALA A 37 -2.14 -0.97 -3.19
N ARG A 38 -1.52 -0.77 -2.03
CA ARG A 38 -0.23 -0.05 -1.93
C ARG A 38 0.91 -0.89 -2.49
N ARG A 39 2.01 -0.23 -2.83
CA ARG A 39 3.23 -0.89 -3.32
C ARG A 39 4.22 -1.04 -2.17
N SER A 40 5.08 -2.04 -2.28
CA SER A 40 6.27 -2.23 -1.47
C SER A 40 7.49 -2.43 -2.37
N ILE A 41 8.67 -2.36 -1.77
CA ILE A 41 9.92 -2.70 -2.46
C ILE A 41 9.99 -4.22 -2.63
N VAL A 42 10.22 -4.68 -3.86
CA VAL A 42 10.20 -6.09 -4.23
C VAL A 42 11.41 -6.40 -5.13
N SER A 43 12.04 -7.56 -4.93
CA SER A 43 13.08 -8.05 -5.83
C SER A 43 12.50 -8.44 -7.20
N ILE A 44 13.17 -8.03 -8.28
CA ILE A 44 12.79 -8.38 -9.66
C ILE A 44 13.68 -9.45 -10.28
N ARG A 45 14.69 -9.91 -9.54
CA ARG A 45 15.51 -11.09 -9.82
C ARG A 45 16.07 -11.62 -8.50
N ASP A 46 16.75 -12.75 -8.57
CA ASP A 46 17.50 -13.26 -7.42
C ASP A 46 18.63 -12.27 -7.07
N ILE A 47 18.81 -12.02 -5.78
CA ILE A 47 19.83 -11.15 -5.19
C ILE A 47 20.60 -11.97 -4.17
N GLN A 48 21.91 -12.07 -4.32
CA GLN A 48 22.73 -12.85 -3.40
C GLN A 48 23.12 -12.06 -2.16
N LYS A 49 23.43 -12.75 -1.07
CA LYS A 49 24.00 -12.16 0.13
C LYS A 49 25.22 -11.31 -0.21
N GLY A 50 25.22 -10.07 0.26
CA GLY A 50 26.28 -9.09 0.03
C GLY A 50 26.17 -8.30 -1.29
N GLU A 51 25.23 -8.67 -2.17
CA GLU A 51 24.94 -7.92 -3.39
C GLU A 51 24.27 -6.58 -3.06
N LEU A 52 24.54 -5.55 -3.88
CA LEU A 52 23.96 -4.22 -3.72
C LEU A 52 22.53 -4.18 -4.26
N PHE A 53 21.63 -3.48 -3.56
CA PHE A 53 20.33 -3.13 -4.11
C PHE A 53 20.47 -2.00 -5.13
N THR A 54 19.96 -2.23 -6.34
CA THR A 54 20.01 -1.31 -7.47
C THR A 54 18.64 -1.19 -8.12
N THR A 55 18.47 -0.20 -9.00
CA THR A 55 17.23 -0.06 -9.80
C THR A 55 16.97 -1.25 -10.72
N ASP A 56 17.98 -2.06 -11.00
CA ASP A 56 17.90 -3.23 -11.89
C ASP A 56 17.54 -4.53 -11.15
N ASN A 57 17.58 -4.53 -9.81
CA ASN A 57 17.26 -5.73 -9.02
C ASN A 57 16.13 -5.54 -8.01
N ILE A 58 15.71 -4.30 -7.72
CA ILE A 58 14.51 -4.01 -6.92
C ILE A 58 13.58 -2.98 -7.59
N CYS A 59 12.28 -3.17 -7.42
CA CYS A 59 11.25 -2.28 -7.93
C CYS A 59 10.11 -2.07 -6.91
N LEU A 60 9.12 -1.23 -7.27
CA LEU A 60 7.92 -1.02 -6.47
C LEU A 60 6.74 -1.82 -7.03
N LYS A 61 6.30 -2.87 -6.32
CA LYS A 61 5.19 -3.74 -6.73
C LYS A 61 4.19 -3.92 -5.59
N ARG A 62 2.93 -4.24 -5.93
CA ARG A 62 1.93 -4.68 -4.94
C ARG A 62 2.29 -6.11 -4.46
N PRO A 63 1.93 -6.50 -3.22
CA PRO A 63 1.16 -5.75 -2.22
C PRO A 63 2.01 -4.78 -1.38
N GLY A 64 1.35 -3.96 -0.57
CA GLY A 64 1.92 -2.94 0.30
C GLY A 64 2.19 -3.42 1.72
N ASN A 65 2.49 -4.70 1.89
CA ASN A 65 2.73 -5.35 3.19
C ASN A 65 4.23 -5.48 3.53
N GLY A 66 5.11 -4.93 2.72
CA GLY A 66 6.55 -4.82 2.97
C GLY A 66 7.03 -3.39 3.15
N LEU A 67 8.30 -3.16 2.85
CA LEU A 67 8.92 -1.84 2.96
C LEU A 67 8.19 -0.79 2.13
N SER A 68 8.01 0.39 2.74
CA SER A 68 7.37 1.53 2.11
C SER A 68 8.17 2.03 0.91
N PRO A 69 7.50 2.44 -0.20
CA PRO A 69 8.16 3.13 -1.30
C PRO A 69 8.96 4.37 -0.87
N ALA A 70 8.59 4.99 0.26
CA ALA A 70 9.25 6.17 0.79
C ALA A 70 10.74 5.94 1.12
N ILE A 71 11.14 4.71 1.43
CA ILE A 71 12.54 4.37 1.77
C ILE A 71 13.28 3.73 0.59
N TYR A 72 12.69 3.71 -0.62
CA TYR A 72 13.32 3.09 -1.78
C TYR A 72 14.71 3.65 -2.06
N ASN A 73 14.83 4.98 -2.09
CA ASN A 73 16.10 5.66 -2.35
C ASN A 73 17.15 5.42 -1.24
N THR A 74 16.73 5.13 -0.01
CA THR A 74 17.67 4.83 1.08
C THR A 74 18.13 3.38 1.05
N VAL A 75 17.36 2.47 0.44
CA VAL A 75 17.74 1.06 0.28
C VAL A 75 18.73 0.89 -0.88
N LEU A 76 18.65 1.72 -1.91
CA LEU A 76 19.60 1.70 -3.03
C LEU A 76 21.04 1.88 -2.53
N GLY A 77 21.95 1.01 -2.98
CA GLY A 77 23.34 1.00 -2.58
C GLY A 77 23.64 0.29 -1.26
N LEU A 78 22.62 -0.17 -0.51
CA LEU A 78 22.83 -1.05 0.63
C LEU A 78 23.06 -2.50 0.18
N LYS A 79 23.66 -3.31 1.05
CA LYS A 79 23.95 -4.73 0.78
C LYS A 79 22.91 -5.65 1.37
N ALA A 80 22.53 -6.68 0.63
CA ALA A 80 21.67 -7.75 1.11
C ALA A 80 22.35 -8.54 2.25
N THR A 81 21.63 -8.82 3.33
CA THR A 81 22.16 -9.59 4.49
C THR A 81 22.11 -11.10 4.27
N HIS A 82 21.28 -11.54 3.33
CA HIS A 82 21.07 -12.93 2.93
C HIS A 82 20.56 -13.00 1.48
N ASP A 83 20.42 -14.21 0.94
CA ASP A 83 19.91 -14.42 -0.41
C ASP A 83 18.40 -14.12 -0.47
N LEU A 84 17.99 -13.33 -1.47
CA LEU A 84 16.60 -12.96 -1.72
C LEU A 84 16.19 -13.46 -3.11
N PRO A 85 15.29 -14.45 -3.19
CA PRO A 85 14.74 -14.89 -4.47
C PRO A 85 13.98 -13.78 -5.21
N ILE A 86 13.78 -13.93 -6.51
CA ILE A 86 12.87 -13.09 -7.30
C ILE A 86 11.47 -13.01 -6.66
N HIS A 87 10.84 -11.83 -6.74
CA HIS A 87 9.51 -11.55 -6.19
C HIS A 87 9.41 -11.58 -4.66
N THR A 88 10.54 -11.52 -3.97
CA THR A 88 10.58 -11.33 -2.52
C THR A 88 10.20 -9.91 -2.17
N VAL A 89 9.22 -9.75 -1.28
CA VAL A 89 8.86 -8.46 -0.71
C VAL A 89 9.84 -8.13 0.39
N LEU A 90 10.61 -7.04 0.23
CA LEU A 90 11.66 -6.68 1.18
C LEU A 90 11.07 -6.25 2.53
N LYS A 91 11.83 -6.50 3.59
CA LYS A 91 11.55 -6.19 5.00
C LYS A 91 12.77 -5.56 5.67
N PHE A 92 12.54 -4.99 6.86
CA PHE A 92 13.63 -4.58 7.73
C PHE A 92 14.43 -5.83 8.16
N GLY A 93 15.75 -5.79 8.00
CA GLY A 93 16.65 -6.92 8.23
C GLY A 93 17.22 -7.53 6.95
N ASP A 94 16.62 -7.27 5.79
CA ASP A 94 17.11 -7.77 4.50
C ASP A 94 18.35 -7.01 4.00
N PHE A 95 18.64 -5.87 4.61
CA PHE A 95 19.77 -5.00 4.28
C PHE A 95 20.49 -4.53 5.54
N ALA A 96 21.80 -4.35 5.44
CA ALA A 96 22.59 -3.71 6.49
C ALA A 96 22.57 -2.18 6.29
N LEU A 97 22.43 -1.43 7.40
CA LEU A 97 22.61 0.02 7.44
C LEU A 97 24.10 0.37 7.54
#